data_AF-A0A422ZDX8-F1
#
_entry.id   AF-A0A422ZDX8-F1
#
_cell.length_a   1.000
_cell.length_b   1.000
_cell.length_c   1.000
_cell.angle_alpha   90.00
_cell.angle_beta   90.00
_cell.angle_gamma   90.00
#
_symmetry.space_group_name_H-M   'P 1'
#
loop_
_entity.id
_entity.type
_entity.pdbx_description
1 polymer ?
#
loop_
_entity_poly.entity_id
_entity_poly.type
_entity_poly.pdbx_seq_one_letter_code
_entity_poly.pdbx_strand_id
1 'polypeptide(L)' 'MAEQLEFFPVQSPCRGICQTDERGYCRGCFRSREERFNWQRMSDAQKQEVLRLCRQRLLRKIRANRPEPAEEPQQPSLF' A
#
# COMPACT_ATOMS: atom_id res chain seq x y z
N MET A 1 -37.97 -4.40 8.07
CA MET A 1 -37.22 -5.00 6.95
C MET A 1 -35.78 -4.59 7.12
N ALA A 2 -35.01 -5.40 7.84
CA ALA A 2 -33.69 -5.03 8.35
C ALA A 2 -32.68 -4.93 7.21
N GLU A 3 -31.87 -3.89 7.28
CA GLU A 3 -30.83 -3.49 6.34
C GLU A 3 -30.00 -4.68 5.83
N GLN A 4 -30.06 -4.88 4.51
CA GLN A 4 -29.12 -5.72 3.80
C GLN A 4 -27.75 -5.02 3.86
N LEU A 5 -27.02 -5.26 4.95
CA LEU A 5 -25.63 -4.83 5.08
C LEU A 5 -24.83 -5.67 4.08
N GLU A 6 -24.77 -5.20 2.83
CA GLU A 6 -24.01 -5.85 1.78
C GLU A 6 -22.54 -5.85 2.19
N PHE A 7 -22.11 -6.97 2.76
CA PHE A 7 -20.74 -7.21 3.15
C PHE A 7 -19.96 -7.51 1.88
N PHE A 8 -19.57 -6.45 1.15
CA PHE A 8 -18.80 -6.59 -0.08
C PHE A 8 -17.50 -7.34 0.24
N PRO A 9 -17.24 -8.47 -0.45
CA PRO A 9 -16.05 -9.26 -0.17
C PRO A 9 -14.80 -8.43 -0.46
N VAL A 10 -13.83 -8.48 0.46
CA VAL A 10 -12.58 -7.73 0.34
C VAL A 10 -11.78 -8.28 -0.85
N GLN A 11 -11.63 -7.44 -1.88
CA GLN A 11 -10.97 -7.82 -3.12
C GLN A 11 -9.45 -7.96 -2.93
N SER A 12 -8.85 -8.88 -3.69
CA SER A 12 -7.40 -9.08 -3.68
C SER A 12 -6.68 -7.93 -4.41
N PRO A 13 -5.65 -7.30 -3.81
CA PRO A 13 -4.89 -6.23 -4.43
C PRO A 13 -3.80 -6.75 -5.40
N CYS A 14 -3.86 -8.03 -5.79
CA CYS A 14 -2.82 -8.68 -6.58
C CYS A 14 -2.86 -8.20 -8.03
N ARG A 15 -1.71 -7.73 -8.55
CA ARG A 15 -1.55 -7.29 -9.95
C ARG A 15 -0.88 -8.34 -10.84
N GLY A 16 -0.79 -9.59 -10.38
CA GLY A 16 -0.08 -10.67 -11.09
C GLY A 16 1.45 -10.59 -11.04
N ILE A 17 2.03 -9.57 -10.40
CA ILE A 17 3.48 -9.39 -10.29
C ILE A 17 3.95 -10.07 -9.00
N CYS A 18 4.49 -11.28 -9.09
CA CYS A 18 5.01 -12.03 -7.95
C CYS A 18 6.53 -11.82 -7.74
N GLN A 19 6.98 -10.56 -7.79
CA GLN A 19 8.38 -10.21 -7.54
C GLN A 19 8.55 -9.58 -6.15
N THR A 20 9.56 -10.00 -5.42
CA THR A 20 9.86 -9.53 -4.07
C THR A 20 10.91 -8.41 -4.12
N ASP A 21 10.72 -7.39 -3.30
CA ASP A 21 11.70 -6.31 -3.09
C ASP A 21 12.74 -6.71 -2.05
N GLU A 22 13.82 -5.93 -1.90
CA GLU A 22 14.92 -6.21 -0.96
C GLU A 22 14.45 -6.38 0.50
N ARG A 23 13.31 -5.77 0.84
CA ARG A 23 12.70 -5.81 2.17
C ARG A 23 11.72 -6.98 2.37
N GLY A 24 11.58 -7.88 1.39
CA GLY A 24 10.69 -9.05 1.50
C GLY A 24 9.22 -8.82 1.13
N TYR A 25 8.88 -7.66 0.55
CA TYR A 25 7.51 -7.33 0.12
C TYR A 25 7.32 -7.45 -1.39
N CYS A 26 6.11 -7.80 -1.82
CA CYS A 26 5.77 -7.83 -3.24
C CYS A 26 5.85 -6.43 -3.88
N ARG A 27 6.54 -6.30 -5.03
CA ARG A 27 6.66 -5.02 -5.75
C ARG A 27 5.34 -4.47 -6.27
N GLY A 28 4.37 -5.35 -6.56
CA GLY A 28 3.05 -4.96 -7.09
C GLY A 28 2.03 -4.65 -6.00
N CYS A 29 1.83 -5.57 -5.05
CA CYS A 29 0.77 -5.47 -4.03
C CYS A 29 1.27 -5.12 -2.63
N PHE A 30 2.58 -5.01 -2.41
CA PHE A 30 3.22 -4.65 -1.12
C PHE A 30 2.94 -5.61 0.04
N ARG A 31 2.41 -6.80 -0.28
CA ARG A 31 2.16 -7.87 0.68
C ARG A 31 3.43 -8.66 0.97
N SER A 32 3.60 -9.10 2.22
CA SER A 32 4.65 -10.04 2.60
C SER A 32 4.37 -11.43 2.02
N ARG A 33 5.35 -12.33 2.07
CA ARG A 33 5.16 -13.74 1.66
C ARG A 33 4.07 -14.43 2.48
N GLU A 34 4.06 -14.22 3.79
CA GLU A 34 3.10 -14.81 4.71
C GLU A 34 1.68 -14.28 4.47
N GLU A 35 1.53 -12.97 4.24
CA GLU A 35 0.24 -12.35 3.93
C GLU A 35 -0.36 -12.91 2.63
N ARG A 36 0.46 -13.20 1.63
CA ARG A 36 0.01 -13.83 0.38
C ARG A 36 -0.46 -15.26 0.59
N PHE A 37 0.32 -16.06 1.31
CA PHE A 37 0.01 -17.46 1.58
C PHE A 37 -1.27 -17.61 2.42
N ASN A 38 -1.43 -16.76 3.44
CA ASN A 38 -2.54 -16.83 4.37
C ASN A 38 -3.79 -16.06 3.91
N TRP A 39 -3.78 -15.36 2.77
CA TRP A 39 -4.89 -14.49 2.35
C TRP A 39 -6.26 -15.18 2.29
N GLN A 40 -6.30 -16.42 1.80
CA GLN A 40 -7.55 -17.18 1.72
C GLN A 40 -8.08 -17.61 3.10
N ARG A 41 -7.21 -17.66 4.11
CA ARG A 41 -7.54 -18.04 5.48
C ARG A 41 -7.83 -16.84 6.39
N MET A 42 -7.61 -15.62 5.90
CA MET A 42 -7.82 -14.39 6.67
C MET A 42 -9.30 -14.03 6.75
N SER A 43 -9.74 -13.52 7.91
CA SER A 43 -11.04 -12.86 8.03
C SER A 43 -11.04 -11.53 7.28
N ASP A 44 -12.21 -11.01 6.94
CA ASP A 44 -12.27 -9.77 6.15
C ASP A 44 -11.70 -8.56 6.90
N ALA A 45 -11.81 -8.52 8.24
CA ALA A 45 -11.11 -7.54 9.06
C ALA A 45 -9.57 -7.66 8.94
N GLN A 46 -9.03 -8.89 8.95
CA GLN A 46 -7.60 -9.11 8.73
C GLN A 46 -7.19 -8.71 7.30
N LYS A 47 -8.02 -9.01 6.31
CA LYS A 47 -7.77 -8.61 4.91
C LYS A 47 -7.69 -7.09 4.77
N GLN A 48 -8.64 -6.37 5.37
CA GLN A 48 -8.65 -4.90 5.41
C GLN A 48 -7.40 -4.34 6.09
N GLU A 49 -6.97 -4.93 7.21
CA GLU A 49 -5.76 -4.49 7.88
C GLU A 49 -4.51 -4.72 7.01
N VAL A 50 -4.41 -5.87 6.34
CA VAL A 50 -3.31 -6.11 5.40
C VAL A 50 -3.32 -5.07 4.27
N LEU A 51 -4.49 -4.73 3.72
CA LEU A 51 -4.60 -3.68 2.70
C LEU A 51 -4.14 -2.31 3.23
N ARG A 52 -4.53 -1.96 4.46
CA ARG A 52 -4.10 -0.74 5.14
C ARG A 52 -2.57 -0.68 5.28
N LEU A 53 -1.94 -1.78 5.72
CA LEU A 53 -0.50 -1.91 5.84
C LEU A 53 0.19 -1.81 4.48
N CYS A 54 -0.35 -2.44 3.44
CA CYS A 54 0.19 -2.35 2.07
C CYS A 54 0.19 -0.91 1.56
N ARG A 55 -0.91 -0.18 1.77
CA ARG A 55 -1.00 1.25 1.44
C ARG A 55 0.04 2.06 2.20
N GLN A 56 0.24 1.79 3.50
CA GLN A 56 1.25 2.48 4.29
C GLN A 56 2.69 2.18 3.81
N ARG A 57 2.98 0.94 3.42
CA ARG A 57 4.28 0.54 2.83
C ARG A 57 4.52 1.26 1.49
N LEU A 58 3.51 1.34 0.64
CA LEU A 58 3.56 2.10 -0.61
C LEU A 58 3.85 3.59 -0.37
N LEU A 59 3.11 4.23 0.55
CA LEU A 59 3.33 5.64 0.88
C LEU A 59 4.74 5.91 1.42
N ARG A 60 5.28 5.00 2.25
CA ARG A 60 6.68 5.08 2.70
C ARG A 60 7.66 4.99 1.54
N LYS A 61 7.41 4.10 0.56
CA LYS A 61 8.25 3.99 -0.63
C LYS A 61 8.20 5.24 -1.51
N ILE A 62 7.01 5.81 -1.72
CA ILE A 62 6.85 7.07 -2.48
C ILE A 62 7.58 8.22 -1.78
N ARG A 63 7.44 8.36 -0.46
CA ARG A 63 8.14 9.42 0.30
C ARG A 63 9.65 9.25 0.25
N ALA A 64 10.17 8.03 0.39
CA ALA A 64 11.59 7.75 0.28
C ALA A 64 12.14 7.98 -1.14
N ASN A 65 11.28 7.89 -2.16
CA ASN A 65 11.64 8.16 -3.55
C ASN A 65 11.41 9.63 -3.95
N ARG A 66 10.76 10.44 -3.10
CA ARG A 66 10.54 11.85 -3.41
C ARG A 66 11.91 12.55 -3.42
N PRO A 67 12.37 13.09 -4.56
CA PRO A 67 13.55 13.95 -4.54
C PRO A 67 13.27 15.10 -3.56
N GLU A 68 14.29 15.52 -2.80
CA GLU A 68 14.20 16.74 -2.02
C GLU A 68 13.68 17.87 -2.94
N PRO A 69 12.76 18.73 -2.45
CA PRO A 69 12.45 19.93 -3.22
C PRO A 69 13.79 20.64 -3.42
N ALA A 70 14.22 20.76 -4.69
CA ALA A 70 15.37 21.56 -5.03
C ALA A 70 15.13 22.93 -4.37
N GLU A 71 16.05 23.34 -3.48
CA GLU A 71 16.07 24.67 -2.90
C GLU A 71 15.79 25.67 -4.01
N GLU A 72 14.60 26.27 -3.98
CA GLU A 72 14.29 27.37 -4.89
C GLU A 72 15.31 28.47 -4.58
N PRO A 73 16.12 28.92 -5.55
CA PRO A 73 17.06 30.00 -5.30
C PRO A 73 16.23 31.19 -4.83
N GLN A 74 16.51 31.65 -3.61
CA GLN A 74 15.90 32.83 -3.01
C GLN A 74 15.95 33.95 -4.04
N GLN A 75 14.82 34.25 -4.68
CA GLN A 75 14.73 35.38 -5.57
C GLN A 75 14.97 36.61 -4.69
N PRO A 76 16.07 37.37 -4.89
CA PRO A 76 16.27 38.58 -4.12
C PRO A 76 15.11 39.50 -4.45
N SER A 77 14.45 40.02 -3.41
CA SER A 77 13.40 41.01 -3.54
C SER A 77 13.96 42.22 -4.30
N LEU A 78 13.59 42.34 -5.57
CA LEU A 78 13.74 43.59 -6.30
C LEU A 78 12.55 44.46 -5.92
N PHE A 79 12.62 45.11 -4.76
CA PHE A 79 12.04 46.42 -4.41
C PHE A 79 12.31 46.74 -2.94
#